data_AF-A0A800C7B0-F1
#
_entry.id   AF-A0A800C7B0-F1
#
_cell.length_a   1.000
_cell.length_b   1.000
_cell.length_c   1.000
_cell.angle_alpha   90.00
_cell.angle_beta   90.00
_cell.angle_gamma   90.00
#
_symmetry.space_group_name_H-M   'P 1'
#
loop_
_entity.id
_entity.type
_entity.pdbx_description
1 polymer ?
#
loop_
_entity_poly.entity_id
_entity_poly.type
_entity_poly.pdbx_seq_one_letter_code
_entity_poly.pdbx_strand_id
1 'polypeptide(L)'
;MIPKIEKDYISDYTATFELEPDSTALVIVDMQYASADRHTGLGKRLLEEGKEDLAAYRFDRIENIVVPTIKRLLSFFRENRMLIFYITIGSYAEDYSDTLPHLKKLFQSSNNRLGQREHE
;
A
#
# COMPACT_ATOMS: atom_id res chain seq x y z
N MET A 1 11.81 12.26 -28.60
CA MET A 1 12.18 13.61 -28.11
C MET A 1 11.90 13.61 -26.62
N ILE A 2 12.93 13.61 -25.77
CA ILE A 2 12.72 13.65 -24.32
C ILE A 2 12.29 15.09 -23.98
N PRO A 3 11.16 15.31 -23.29
CA PRO A 3 10.74 16.64 -22.91
C PRO A 3 11.81 17.29 -22.04
N LYS A 4 12.18 18.52 -22.41
CA LYS A 4 13.15 19.34 -21.69
C LYS A 4 12.51 19.69 -20.35
N ILE A 5 13.04 19.17 -19.25
CA ILE A 5 12.58 19.51 -17.91
C ILE A 5 12.85 21.01 -17.73
N GLU A 6 11.79 21.82 -17.65
CA GLU A 6 11.90 23.22 -17.22
C GLU A 6 12.43 23.22 -15.79
N LYS A 7 13.52 23.95 -15.56
CA LYS A 7 14.09 24.09 -14.21
C LYS A 7 13.09 24.82 -13.33
N ASP A 8 12.57 24.13 -12.31
CA ASP A 8 11.82 24.71 -11.21
C ASP A 8 12.58 24.55 -9.89
N TYR A 9 12.08 25.15 -8.81
CA TYR A 9 12.72 25.06 -7.50
C TYR A 9 12.83 23.61 -7.01
N ILE A 10 11.93 22.71 -7.41
CA ILE A 10 12.00 21.29 -7.02
C ILE A 10 13.24 20.67 -7.66
N SER A 11 13.50 20.95 -8.93
CA SER A 11 14.67 20.44 -9.64
C SER A 11 16.01 20.96 -9.07
N ASP A 12 16.02 22.15 -8.46
CA ASP A 12 17.20 22.71 -7.80
C ASP A 12 17.54 22.00 -6.47
N TYR A 13 16.55 21.38 -5.83
CA TYR A 13 16.72 20.68 -4.54
C TYR A 13 16.51 19.16 -4.63
N THR A 14 16.23 18.62 -5.80
CA THR A 14 16.00 17.18 -6.01
C THR A 14 17.21 16.56 -6.70
N ALA A 15 17.84 15.59 -6.04
CA ALA A 15 18.89 14.80 -6.66
C ALA A 15 18.30 13.92 -7.78
N THR A 16 18.88 14.00 -8.98
CA THR A 16 18.63 13.04 -10.04
C THR A 16 19.37 11.75 -9.75
N PHE A 17 18.75 10.60 -10.01
CA PHE A 17 19.37 9.29 -9.89
C PHE A 17 18.86 8.36 -10.99
N GLU A 18 19.70 7.41 -11.37
CA GLU A 18 19.33 6.29 -12.23
C GLU A 18 19.00 5.06 -11.38
N LEU A 19 18.17 4.17 -11.90
CA LEU A 19 17.85 2.91 -11.24
C LEU A 19 18.84 1.84 -11.69
N GLU A 20 19.74 1.47 -10.79
CA GLU A 20 20.67 0.35 -11.00
C GLU A 20 20.01 -0.97 -10.59
N PRO A 21 19.77 -1.92 -11.51
CA PRO A 21 18.97 -3.12 -11.23
C PRO A 21 19.45 -3.94 -10.02
N ASP A 22 20.76 -4.11 -9.87
CA ASP A 22 21.38 -4.95 -8.84
C ASP A 22 21.35 -4.32 -7.44
N SER A 23 21.07 -3.01 -7.35
CA SER A 23 20.99 -2.27 -6.09
C SER A 23 19.63 -1.58 -5.90
N THR A 24 18.62 -1.97 -6.68
CA THR A 24 17.27 -1.41 -6.62
C THR A 24 16.27 -2.49 -6.27
N ALA A 25 15.35 -2.18 -5.34
CA ALA A 25 14.24 -3.05 -5.00
C ALA A 25 12.91 -2.29 -5.04
N LEU A 26 11.85 -2.99 -5.45
CA LEU A 26 10.48 -2.52 -5.32
C LEU A 26 9.93 -2.98 -3.98
N VAL A 27 9.50 -2.05 -3.13
CA VAL A 27 8.87 -2.35 -1.85
C VAL A 27 7.39 -1.95 -1.93
N ILE A 28 6.51 -2.92 -1.74
CA ILE A 28 5.05 -2.70 -1.67
C ILE A 28 4.65 -2.75 -0.21
N VAL A 29 4.09 -1.65 0.29
CA VAL A 29 3.80 -1.45 1.71
C VAL A 29 2.29 -1.43 1.95
N ASP A 30 1.83 -2.25 2.89
CA ASP A 30 0.48 -2.23 3.47
C ASP A 30 -0.68 -2.28 2.44
N MET A 31 -0.44 -2.92 1.29
CA MET A 31 -1.47 -3.20 0.28
C MET A 31 -2.30 -4.44 0.63
N GLN A 32 -2.58 -4.63 1.92
CA GLN A 32 -3.32 -5.77 2.49
C GLN A 32 -4.83 -5.53 2.46
N TYR A 33 -5.60 -6.61 2.45
CA TYR A 33 -7.08 -6.59 2.49
C TYR A 33 -7.67 -5.85 3.70
N ALA A 34 -6.92 -5.73 4.80
CA ALA A 34 -7.33 -5.00 6.01
C ALA A 34 -7.62 -3.51 5.73
N SER A 35 -6.90 -2.89 4.80
CA SER A 35 -6.93 -1.44 4.61
C SER A 35 -6.93 -0.96 3.17
N ALA A 36 -6.59 -1.83 2.22
CA ALA A 36 -6.51 -1.50 0.80
C ALA A 36 -7.68 -2.04 -0.04
N ASP A 37 -8.67 -2.68 0.58
CA ASP A 37 -9.83 -3.24 -0.10
C ASP A 37 -11.13 -2.62 0.42
N ARG A 38 -12.04 -2.33 -0.52
CA ARG A 38 -13.33 -1.67 -0.24
C ARG A 38 -14.33 -2.61 0.44
N HIS A 39 -14.15 -3.92 0.32
CA HIS A 39 -15.12 -4.94 0.70
C HIS A 39 -14.66 -5.84 1.85
N THR A 40 -13.42 -5.68 2.31
CA THR A 40 -12.87 -6.35 3.50
C THR A 40 -12.34 -5.35 4.52
N GLY A 41 -12.00 -5.82 5.73
CA GLY A 41 -11.39 -5.02 6.78
C GLY A 41 -12.06 -3.66 7.01
N LEU A 42 -11.29 -2.57 6.86
CA LEU A 42 -11.77 -1.20 7.02
C LEU A 42 -12.90 -0.84 6.06
N GLY A 43 -12.83 -1.26 4.80
CA GLY A 43 -13.84 -0.94 3.78
C GLY A 43 -15.19 -1.54 4.13
N LYS A 44 -15.20 -2.84 4.47
CA LYS A 44 -16.39 -3.54 4.94
C LYS A 44 -17.01 -2.86 6.16
N ARG A 45 -16.21 -2.53 7.18
CA ARG A 45 -16.70 -1.87 8.40
C ARG A 45 -17.37 -0.52 8.09
N LEU A 46 -16.77 0.30 7.23
CA LEU A 46 -17.34 1.59 6.86
C LEU A 46 -18.66 1.44 6.10
N LEU A 47 -18.76 0.44 5.23
CA LEU A 47 -20.01 0.12 4.54
C LEU A 47 -21.11 -0.32 5.51
N GLU A 48 -20.79 -1.21 6.45
CA GLU A 48 -21.74 -1.68 7.48
C GLU A 48 -22.19 -0.55 8.42
N GLU A 49 -21.35 0.47 8.64
CA GLU A 49 -21.67 1.66 9.43
C GLU A 49 -22.40 2.77 8.64
N GLY A 50 -22.61 2.61 7.32
CA GLY A 50 -23.17 3.65 6.45
C GLY A 50 -22.26 4.89 6.33
N LYS A 51 -20.94 4.68 6.32
CA LYS A 51 -19.88 5.70 6.30
C LYS A 51 -18.92 5.54 5.12
N GLU A 52 -19.33 4.84 4.07
CA GLU A 52 -18.52 4.57 2.88
C GLU A 52 -17.99 5.86 2.23
N ASP A 53 -18.78 6.95 2.25
CA ASP A 53 -18.39 8.24 1.70
C ASP A 53 -17.12 8.82 2.33
N LEU A 54 -16.86 8.50 3.61
CA LEU A 54 -15.65 8.96 4.32
C LEU A 54 -14.36 8.38 3.73
N ALA A 55 -14.46 7.25 3.02
CA ALA A 55 -13.32 6.58 2.41
C ALA A 55 -13.42 6.43 0.88
N ALA A 56 -14.47 6.97 0.25
CA ALA A 56 -14.67 6.88 -1.20
C ALA A 56 -13.43 7.35 -1.99
N TYR A 57 -12.93 8.57 -1.69
CA TYR A 57 -11.71 9.09 -2.30
C TYR A 57 -10.52 8.14 -2.18
N ARG A 58 -10.31 7.54 -1.01
CA ARG A 58 -9.20 6.62 -0.76
C ARG A 58 -9.34 5.34 -1.60
N PHE A 59 -10.49 4.67 -1.55
CA PHE A 59 -10.69 3.41 -2.27
C PHE A 59 -10.72 3.61 -3.79
N ASP A 60 -11.32 4.70 -4.27
CA ASP A 60 -11.31 5.03 -5.70
C ASP A 60 -9.89 5.25 -6.22
N ARG A 61 -9.04 5.92 -5.44
CA ARG A 61 -7.61 6.08 -5.76
C ARG A 61 -6.87 4.74 -5.75
N ILE A 62 -7.14 3.89 -4.76
CA ILE A 62 -6.48 2.59 -4.66
C ILE A 62 -6.78 1.75 -5.90
N GLU A 63 -8.05 1.62 -6.26
CA GLU A 63 -8.51 0.75 -7.35
C GLU A 63 -8.13 1.30 -8.74
N ASN A 64 -8.29 2.61 -8.95
CA ASN A 64 -8.13 3.19 -10.29
C ASN A 64 -6.71 3.68 -10.58
N ILE A 65 -5.88 3.92 -9.55
CA ILE A 65 -4.55 4.52 -9.73
C ILE A 65 -3.46 3.65 -9.10
N VAL A 66 -3.57 3.34 -7.81
CA VAL A 66 -2.47 2.69 -7.06
C VAL A 66 -2.26 1.26 -7.51
N VAL A 67 -3.32 0.43 -7.50
CA VAL A 67 -3.24 -0.99 -7.88
C VAL A 67 -2.77 -1.15 -9.34
N PRO A 68 -3.31 -0.42 -10.34
CA PRO A 68 -2.81 -0.49 -11.71
C PRO A 68 -1.34 -0.07 -11.84
N THR A 69 -0.90 0.94 -11.09
CA THR A 69 0.50 1.39 -11.10
C THR A 69 1.42 0.36 -10.48
N ILE A 70 1.05 -0.21 -9.33
CA ILE A 70 1.80 -1.30 -8.68
C ILE A 70 1.91 -2.49 -9.62
N LYS A 71 0.83 -2.86 -10.33
CA LYS A 71 0.87 -3.93 -11.34
C LYS A 71 1.89 -3.65 -12.44
N ARG A 72 1.94 -2.43 -12.98
CA ARG A 72 2.94 -2.04 -13.99
C ARG A 72 4.37 -2.13 -13.47
N LEU A 73 4.61 -1.65 -12.24
CA LEU A 73 5.92 -1.75 -11.58
C LEU A 73 6.31 -3.21 -11.35
N LEU A 74 5.38 -4.03 -10.87
CA LEU A 74 5.59 -5.46 -10.66
C LEU A 74 5.93 -6.18 -11.96
N SER A 75 5.23 -5.89 -13.06
CA SER A 75 5.57 -6.46 -14.37
C SER A 75 7.01 -6.11 -14.75
N PHE A 76 7.39 -4.83 -14.70
CA PHE A 76 8.74 -4.40 -15.02
C PHE A 76 9.81 -5.08 -14.15
N PHE A 77 9.63 -5.09 -12.82
CA PHE A 77 10.61 -5.69 -11.91
C PHE A 77 10.71 -7.21 -12.11
N ARG A 78 9.59 -7.91 -12.37
CA ARG A 78 9.58 -9.37 -12.63
C ARG A 78 10.25 -9.72 -13.96
N GLU A 79 9.94 -8.99 -15.02
CA GLU A 79 10.53 -9.18 -16.36
C GLU A 79 12.05 -8.99 -16.33
N ASN A 80 12.54 -8.06 -15.50
CA ASN A 80 13.97 -7.76 -15.33
C ASN A 80 14.63 -8.52 -14.17
N ARG A 81 13.93 -9.46 -13.52
CA ARG A 81 14.43 -10.26 -12.37
C ARG A 81 15.00 -9.40 -11.22
N MET A 82 14.41 -8.24 -11.00
CA MET A 82 14.79 -7.32 -9.92
C MET A 82 14.14 -7.72 -8.59
N LEU A 83 14.67 -7.20 -7.48
CA LEU A 83 14.18 -7.51 -6.14
C LEU A 83 12.81 -6.89 -5.87
N ILE A 84 11.91 -7.68 -5.28
CA ILE A 84 10.55 -7.27 -4.90
C ILE A 84 10.29 -7.71 -3.46
N PHE A 85 9.90 -6.78 -2.60
CA PHE A 85 9.52 -7.02 -1.22
C PHE A 85 8.08 -6.58 -0.97
N TYR A 86 7.37 -7.37 -0.16
CA TYR A 86 6.05 -7.04 0.34
C TYR A 86 6.17 -6.85 1.85
N ILE A 87 5.81 -5.67 2.33
CA ILE A 87 5.74 -5.37 3.75
C ILE A 87 4.28 -5.39 4.14
N THR A 88 3.98 -6.24 5.11
CA THR A 88 2.68 -6.33 5.76
C THR A 88 2.80 -5.90 7.21
N ILE A 89 1.72 -5.35 7.74
CA ILE A 89 1.57 -5.02 9.15
C ILE A 89 0.31 -5.67 9.69
N GLY A 90 0.35 -6.13 10.93
CA GLY A 90 -0.78 -6.74 11.60
C GLY A 90 -0.35 -7.34 12.93
N SER A 91 -1.30 -7.96 13.62
CA SER A 91 -1.01 -8.67 14.86
C SER A 91 -0.64 -10.12 14.60
N TYR A 92 0.37 -10.63 15.30
CA TYR A 92 0.63 -12.06 15.40
C TYR A 92 -0.28 -12.71 16.45
N ALA A 93 -0.50 -12.05 17.59
CA ALA A 93 -1.30 -12.56 18.68
C ALA A 93 -2.81 -12.49 18.39
N GLU A 94 -3.57 -13.51 18.77
CA GLU A 94 -5.02 -13.51 18.51
C GLU A 94 -5.78 -12.38 19.22
N ASP A 95 -5.25 -11.91 20.35
CA ASP A 95 -5.83 -10.87 21.20
C ASP A 95 -5.28 -9.46 20.92
N TYR A 96 -4.46 -9.31 19.89
CA TYR A 96 -3.84 -8.03 19.50
C TYR A 96 -2.95 -7.43 20.60
N SER A 97 -2.42 -8.24 21.52
CA SER A 97 -1.56 -7.78 22.62
C SER A 97 -0.18 -7.27 22.18
N ASP A 98 0.30 -7.72 21.02
CA ASP A 98 1.57 -7.35 20.40
C ASP A 98 1.50 -6.06 19.55
N THR A 99 0.32 -5.44 19.46
CA THR A 99 0.10 -4.26 18.62
C THR A 99 0.47 -2.97 19.33
N LEU A 100 0.92 -1.97 18.56
CA LEU A 100 1.11 -0.62 19.09
C LEU A 100 -0.24 -0.04 19.56
N PRO A 101 -0.30 0.67 20.71
CA PRO A 101 -1.56 1.13 21.30
C PRO A 101 -2.48 1.90 20.35
N HIS A 102 -1.92 2.72 19.46
CA HIS A 102 -2.68 3.53 18.51
C HIS A 102 -3.18 2.73 17.28
N LEU A 103 -2.58 1.58 16.96
CA LEU A 103 -2.99 0.70 15.87
C LEU A 103 -3.94 -0.40 16.31
N LYS A 104 -3.95 -0.73 17.60
CA LYS A 104 -4.75 -1.83 18.16
C LYS A 104 -6.21 -1.78 17.72
N LYS A 105 -6.85 -0.61 17.85
CA LYS A 105 -8.26 -0.43 17.46
C LYS A 105 -8.46 -0.66 15.96
N LEU A 106 -7.53 -0.18 15.12
CA LEU A 106 -7.59 -0.41 13.68
C LEU A 106 -7.55 -1.92 13.39
N PHE A 107 -6.54 -2.62 13.92
CA PHE A 107 -6.33 -4.04 13.62
C PHE A 107 -7.48 -4.92 14.14
N GLN A 108 -8.00 -4.63 15.33
CA GLN A 108 -9.20 -5.29 15.85
C GLN A 108 -10.41 -5.04 14.96
N SER A 109 -10.63 -3.78 14.55
CA SER A 109 -11.78 -3.39 13.73
C SER A 109 -11.72 -3.89 12.29
N SER A 110 -10.53 -4.22 11.79
CA SER A 110 -10.31 -4.69 10.43
C SER A 110 -9.86 -6.15 10.37
N ASN A 111 -9.94 -6.90 11.47
CA ASN A 111 -9.49 -8.30 11.55
C ASN A 111 -8.03 -8.53 11.06
N ASN A 112 -7.16 -7.52 11.21
CA ASN A 112 -5.78 -7.56 10.67
C ASN A 112 -4.83 -8.32 11.61
N ARG A 113 -4.89 -9.65 11.55
CA ARG A 113 -3.98 -10.54 12.28
C ARG A 113 -3.63 -11.76 11.45
N LEU A 114 -2.52 -12.41 11.81
CA LEU A 114 -2.05 -13.62 11.15
C LEU A 114 -3.16 -14.67 11.02
N GLY A 115 -3.24 -15.30 9.84
CA GLY A 115 -4.24 -16.33 9.52
C GLY A 115 -5.62 -15.79 9.12
N GLN A 116 -5.81 -14.48 9.08
CA GLN A 116 -7.01 -13.84 8.55
C GLN A 116 -6.77 -13.33 7.14
N ARG A 117 -7.81 -13.36 6.31
CA ARG A 117 -7.75 -12.83 4.94
C ARG A 117 -7.35 -11.36 4.93
N GLU A 118 -7.83 -10.58 5.89
CA GLU A 118 -7.49 -9.17 5.99
C GLU A 118 -5.99 -8.90 6.20
N HIS A 119 -5.23 -9.87 6.71
CA HIS A 119 -3.79 -9.75 6.88
C HIS A 119 -2.98 -10.07 5.61
N GLU A 120 -3.60 -10.71 4.61
CA GLU A 120 -2.96 -11.05 3.34
C GLU A 120 -2.93 -9.87 2.35
#